data_AF-A0A9X7QN13-F1
#
_entry.id   AF-A0A9X7QN13-F1
#
_cell.length_a   1.000
_cell.length_b   1.000
_cell.length_c   1.000
_cell.angle_alpha   90.00
_cell.angle_beta   90.00
_cell.angle_gamma   90.00
#
_symmetry.space_group_name_H-M   'P 1'
#
loop_
_entity.id
_entity.type
_entity.pdbx_description
1 polymer ?
#
loop_
_entity_poly.entity_id
_entity_poly.type
_entity_poly.pdbx_seq_one_letter_code
_entity_poly.pdbx_strand_id
1 'polypeptide(L)'
;MRKSAKWLSSILIVFVCVTTMGVIHAQADQINNQTIYGTQDDYLYMGTTDLKLQNLLQENGRVYYRLAPSGAMDTLSPVAIPPCIGEKYLAHPASLQGWMIQMYMRQTENSPGKWVQERKLDFYNIFRQYQGTAYHQYVLPF
;
A
#
# COMPACT_ATOMS: atom_id res chain seq x y z
N MET A 1 53.86 -14.07 0.54
CA MET A 1 53.11 -14.80 1.59
C MET A 1 52.61 -13.81 2.64
N ARG A 2 51.29 -13.75 2.80
CA ARG A 2 50.42 -13.34 3.93
C ARG A 2 51.08 -12.87 5.25
N LYS A 3 50.54 -11.76 5.82
CA LYS A 3 49.90 -11.59 7.16
C LYS A 3 49.84 -10.09 7.53
N SER A 4 48.68 -9.41 7.44
CA SER A 4 47.71 -9.07 8.52
C SER A 4 48.36 -8.43 9.77
N ALA A 5 48.22 -7.13 10.05
CA ALA A 5 47.07 -6.35 10.55
C ALA A 5 47.05 -6.15 12.09
N LYS A 6 46.71 -4.91 12.50
CA LYS A 6 46.26 -4.41 13.84
C LYS A 6 47.40 -4.14 14.84
N TRP A 7 47.42 -3.12 15.72
CA TRP A 7 46.33 -2.31 16.34
C TRP A 7 46.93 -1.15 17.21
N LEU A 8 46.09 -0.14 17.54
CA LEU A 8 46.15 0.85 18.65
C LEU A 8 47.18 1.99 18.62
N SER A 9 46.97 3.19 19.19
CA SER A 9 46.00 3.63 20.20
C SER A 9 45.88 5.17 20.26
N SER A 10 44.65 5.65 20.50
CA SER A 10 44.30 6.75 21.42
C SER A 10 44.75 8.19 21.14
N ILE A 11 43.80 9.04 20.72
CA ILE A 11 43.70 10.41 21.25
C ILE A 11 42.24 10.67 21.64
N LEU A 12 42.07 11.06 22.91
CA LEU A 12 40.85 11.48 23.59
C LEU A 12 40.14 12.62 22.83
N ILE A 13 38.82 12.53 22.69
CA ILE A 13 37.96 13.71 22.52
C ILE A 13 37.03 13.79 23.73
N VAL A 14 37.19 14.89 24.46
CA VAL A 14 36.53 15.21 25.72
C VAL A 14 35.05 15.52 25.47
N PHE A 15 34.20 14.88 26.25
CA PHE A 15 32.79 15.20 26.42
C PHE A 15 32.65 16.56 27.13
N VAL A 16 31.95 17.51 26.51
CA VAL A 16 31.38 18.66 27.22
C VAL A 16 29.88 18.67 26.96
N CYS A 17 29.11 18.31 27.99
CA CYS A 17 27.68 18.55 28.06
C CYS A 17 27.44 20.04 28.35
N VAL A 18 26.69 20.73 27.49
CA VAL A 18 25.87 21.87 27.91
C VAL A 18 24.48 21.69 27.31
N THR A 19 23.55 21.32 28.17
CA THR A 19 22.12 21.31 27.92
C THR A 19 21.62 22.75 27.82
N THR A 20 21.14 23.16 26.65
CA THR A 20 20.10 24.19 26.55
C THR A 20 18.99 23.63 25.68
N MET A 21 17.84 23.38 26.32
CA MET A 21 16.64 22.92 25.65
C MET A 21 16.12 24.06 24.79
N GLY A 22 16.47 24.04 23.49
CA GLY A 22 15.73 24.76 22.49
C GLY A 22 14.35 24.10 22.37
N VAL A 23 13.35 24.70 23.01
CA VAL A 23 11.95 24.37 22.79
C VAL A 23 11.65 24.74 21.33
N ILE A 24 11.76 23.76 20.43
CA ILE A 24 11.16 23.85 19.11
C ILE A 24 9.65 23.84 19.38
N HIS A 25 9.04 25.02 19.36
CA HIS A 25 7.59 25.11 19.17
C HIS A 25 7.34 24.56 17.77
N ALA A 26 7.01 23.27 17.68
CA ALA A 26 6.40 22.69 16.51
C ALA A 26 5.02 23.35 16.39
N GLN A 27 4.98 24.48 15.70
CA GLN A 27 3.73 25.06 15.23
C GLN A 27 3.17 24.04 14.25
N ALA A 28 2.18 23.27 14.72
CA ALA A 28 1.33 22.48 13.85
C ALA A 28 0.55 23.48 13.01
N ASP A 29 1.12 23.91 11.89
CA ASP A 29 0.35 24.50 10.82
C ASP A 29 -0.68 23.43 10.44
N GLN A 30 -1.93 23.70 10.83
CA GLN A 30 -3.07 23.02 10.25
C GLN A 30 -3.05 23.39 8.78
N ILE A 31 -2.36 22.58 7.97
CA ILE A 31 -2.54 22.57 6.54
C ILE A 31 -4.02 22.22 6.36
N ASN A 32 -4.81 23.24 6.05
CA ASN A 32 -6.13 23.09 5.51
C ASN A 32 -5.92 22.39 4.16
N ASN A 33 -5.85 21.06 4.17
CA ASN A 33 -5.78 20.22 2.99
C ASN A 33 -7.14 20.33 2.29
N GLN A 34 -7.40 21.46 1.63
CA GLN A 34 -8.22 21.44 0.43
C GLN A 34 -7.48 20.48 -0.50
N THR A 35 -7.95 19.24 -0.59
CA THR A 35 -7.39 18.27 -1.53
C THR A 35 -7.66 18.82 -2.92
N ILE A 36 -6.67 19.52 -3.49
CA ILE A 36 -6.72 19.99 -4.87
C ILE A 36 -6.63 18.71 -5.70
N TYR A 37 -7.78 18.22 -6.14
CA TYR A 37 -7.84 17.10 -7.05
C TYR A 37 -7.27 17.56 -8.39
N GLY A 38 -6.18 16.94 -8.81
CA GLY A 38 -5.59 17.11 -10.14
C GLY A 38 -5.83 15.86 -10.98
N THR A 39 -5.91 16.03 -12.30
CA THR A 39 -5.93 14.89 -13.22
C THR A 39 -4.57 14.24 -13.21
N GLN A 40 -4.58 12.93 -13.08
CA GLN A 40 -3.40 12.12 -13.20
C GLN A 40 -3.62 11.06 -14.26
N ASP A 41 -2.83 11.13 -15.33
CA ASP A 41 -2.97 10.20 -16.46
C ASP A 41 -2.35 8.82 -16.16
N ASP A 42 -1.27 8.81 -15.37
CA ASP A 42 -0.55 7.60 -14.98
C ASP A 42 -0.99 7.04 -13.62
N TYR A 43 -0.77 5.75 -13.42
CA TYR A 43 -0.95 5.12 -12.12
C TYR A 43 0.22 5.41 -11.17
N LEU A 44 -0.04 5.97 -9.99
CA LEU A 44 0.91 6.01 -8.88
C LEU A 44 0.97 4.65 -8.19
N TYR A 45 2.18 4.20 -7.89
CA TYR A 45 2.39 3.11 -6.97
C TYR A 45 2.08 3.57 -5.53
N MET A 46 1.16 2.87 -4.87
CA MET A 46 0.70 3.17 -3.52
C MET A 46 1.36 2.28 -2.46
N GLY A 47 1.94 1.15 -2.86
CA GLY A 47 2.59 0.21 -1.96
C GLY A 47 2.33 -1.25 -2.31
N THR A 48 2.98 -2.13 -1.55
CA THR A 48 2.78 -3.58 -1.61
C THR A 48 2.25 -4.05 -0.26
N THR A 49 1.31 -5.00 -0.29
CA THR A 49 0.81 -5.66 0.91
C THR A 49 0.71 -7.17 0.69
N ASP A 50 0.73 -7.94 1.77
CA ASP A 50 0.48 -9.37 1.71
C ASP A 50 -1.01 -9.64 1.47
N LEU A 51 -1.31 -10.60 0.60
CA LEU A 51 -2.66 -11.09 0.42
C LEU A 51 -3.09 -11.87 1.67
N LYS A 52 -3.82 -11.20 2.56
CA LYS A 52 -4.40 -11.85 3.75
C LYS A 52 -5.68 -12.58 3.38
N LEU A 53 -5.74 -13.90 3.64
CA LEU A 53 -6.91 -14.73 3.32
C LEU A 53 -8.19 -14.24 4.00
N GLN A 54 -8.09 -13.64 5.19
CA GLN A 54 -9.22 -13.03 5.90
C GLN A 54 -9.87 -11.84 5.16
N ASN A 55 -9.15 -11.26 4.20
CA ASN A 55 -9.66 -10.17 3.36
C ASN A 55 -10.30 -10.69 2.07
N LEU A 56 -10.33 -12.01 1.84
CA LEU A 56 -11.07 -12.62 0.74
C LEU A 56 -12.48 -13.00 1.20
N LEU A 57 -13.47 -12.75 0.35
CA LEU A 57 -14.83 -13.24 0.53
C LEU A 57 -15.29 -13.97 -0.72
N GLN A 58 -16.20 -14.92 -0.53
CA GLN A 58 -16.85 -15.63 -1.61
C GLN A 58 -18.32 -15.21 -1.67
N GLU A 59 -18.78 -14.86 -2.87
CA GLU A 59 -20.17 -14.49 -3.11
C GLU A 59 -20.56 -14.93 -4.53
N ASN A 60 -21.70 -15.61 -4.68
CA ASN A 60 -22.23 -16.06 -5.98
C ASN A 60 -21.18 -16.82 -6.84
N GLY A 61 -20.35 -17.66 -6.22
CA GLY A 61 -19.31 -18.44 -6.89
C GLY A 61 -18.09 -17.62 -7.37
N ARG A 62 -18.02 -16.34 -7.01
CA ARG A 62 -16.88 -15.45 -7.28
C ARG A 62 -16.15 -15.11 -5.98
N VAL A 63 -14.88 -14.75 -6.12
CA VAL A 63 -14.02 -14.37 -5.00
C VAL A 63 -13.70 -12.88 -5.12
N TYR A 64 -13.81 -12.17 -4.00
CA TYR A 64 -13.56 -10.74 -3.93
C TYR A 64 -12.56 -10.42 -2.83
N TYR A 65 -11.75 -9.41 -3.07
CA TYR A 65 -10.80 -8.84 -2.11
C TYR A 65 -11.39 -7.60 -1.45
N ARG A 66 -11.40 -7.56 -0.12
CA ARG A 66 -11.81 -6.41 0.67
C ARG A 66 -10.69 -5.37 0.67
N LEU A 67 -11.00 -4.17 0.20
CA LEU A 67 -10.06 -3.03 0.22
C LEU A 67 -9.92 -2.43 1.63
N ALA A 68 -10.91 -2.64 2.49
CA ALA A 68 -10.91 -2.23 3.87
C ALA A 68 -10.91 -3.44 4.82
N PRO A 69 -10.27 -3.36 6.00
CA PRO A 69 -10.35 -4.40 7.01
C PRO A 69 -11.81 -4.68 7.41
N SER A 70 -12.08 -5.91 7.87
CA SER A 70 -13.38 -6.25 8.44
C SER A 70 -13.68 -5.36 9.65
N GLY A 71 -14.82 -4.65 9.63
CA GLY A 71 -15.21 -3.72 10.68
C GLY A 71 -14.80 -2.26 10.48
N ALA A 72 -14.17 -1.92 9.35
CA ALA A 72 -13.96 -0.53 8.97
C ALA A 72 -15.32 0.18 8.70
N MET A 73 -15.45 1.42 9.20
CA MET A 73 -16.65 2.24 9.01
C MET A 73 -16.84 2.65 7.54
N ASP A 74 -15.73 2.85 6.82
CA ASP A 74 -15.72 3.01 5.36
C ASP A 74 -15.65 1.63 4.69
N THR A 75 -16.74 1.25 4.03
CA THR A 75 -16.85 -0.01 3.29
C THR A 75 -16.65 0.25 1.80
N LEU A 76 -15.41 0.51 1.39
CA LEU A 76 -15.06 0.42 -0.03
C LEU A 76 -15.53 -0.94 -0.54
N SER A 77 -16.30 -0.94 -1.63
CA SER A 77 -16.88 -2.17 -2.16
C SER A 77 -15.78 -3.17 -2.48
N PRO A 78 -15.97 -4.46 -2.17
CA PRO A 78 -15.00 -5.48 -2.51
C PRO A 78 -14.71 -5.54 -4.01
N VAL A 79 -13.50 -5.97 -4.33
CA VAL A 79 -13.00 -6.02 -5.72
C VAL A 79 -12.96 -7.47 -6.17
N ALA A 80 -13.60 -7.79 -7.28
CA ALA A 80 -13.49 -9.12 -7.87
C ALA A 80 -12.04 -9.41 -8.25
N ILE A 81 -11.47 -10.50 -7.75
CA ILE A 81 -10.09 -10.88 -8.09
C ILE A 81 -10.06 -11.61 -9.45
N PRO A 82 -8.90 -11.69 -10.11
CA PRO A 82 -8.76 -12.46 -11.35
C PRO A 82 -9.30 -13.89 -11.21
N PRO A 83 -10.08 -14.41 -12.17
CA PRO A 83 -10.72 -15.72 -12.07
C PRO A 83 -9.75 -16.86 -11.75
N CYS A 84 -8.56 -16.87 -12.36
CA CYS A 84 -7.52 -17.87 -12.09
C CYS A 84 -7.05 -17.90 -10.63
N ILE A 85 -7.10 -16.77 -9.93
CA ILE A 85 -6.77 -16.66 -8.50
C ILE A 85 -7.98 -17.08 -7.66
N GLY A 86 -9.19 -16.68 -8.09
CA GLY A 86 -10.44 -17.12 -7.47
C GLY A 86 -10.60 -18.64 -7.47
N GLU A 87 -10.32 -19.29 -8.60
CA GLU A 87 -10.36 -20.75 -8.74
C GLU A 87 -9.36 -21.44 -7.80
N LYS A 88 -8.13 -20.91 -7.67
CA LYS A 88 -7.13 -21.41 -6.70
C LYS A 88 -7.63 -21.30 -5.27
N TYR A 89 -8.24 -20.17 -4.91
CA TYR A 89 -8.82 -19.96 -3.59
C TYR A 89 -9.95 -20.96 -3.30
N LEU A 90 -10.87 -21.14 -4.26
CA LEU A 90 -12.01 -22.05 -4.11
C LEU A 90 -11.57 -23.52 -4.00
N ALA A 91 -10.52 -23.91 -4.71
CA ALA A 91 -9.96 -25.27 -4.62
C ALA A 91 -9.18 -25.49 -3.32
N HIS A 92 -8.33 -24.53 -2.92
CA HIS A 92 -7.53 -24.63 -1.71
C HIS A 92 -7.12 -23.23 -1.21
N PRO A 93 -7.82 -22.64 -0.22
CA PRO A 93 -7.58 -21.26 0.23
C PRO A 93 -6.13 -20.99 0.66
N ALA A 94 -5.49 -21.96 1.31
CA ALA A 94 -4.10 -21.83 1.78
C ALA A 94 -3.07 -21.79 0.63
N SER A 95 -3.46 -22.14 -0.61
CA SER A 95 -2.58 -22.02 -1.80
C SER A 95 -2.20 -20.57 -2.11
N LEU A 96 -2.97 -19.61 -1.58
CA LEU A 96 -2.71 -18.19 -1.72
C LEU A 96 -1.87 -17.60 -0.56
N GLN A 97 -1.43 -18.43 0.39
CA GLN A 97 -0.59 -17.96 1.49
C GLN A 97 0.76 -17.44 0.96
N GLY A 98 1.18 -16.26 1.44
CA GLY A 98 2.42 -15.61 1.02
C GLY A 98 2.35 -14.89 -0.32
N TRP A 99 1.18 -14.83 -0.96
CA TRP A 99 0.97 -14.00 -2.14
C TRP A 99 0.98 -12.51 -1.76
N MET A 100 1.24 -11.66 -2.74
CA MET A 100 1.38 -10.22 -2.56
C MET A 100 0.47 -9.45 -3.51
N ILE A 101 0.09 -8.25 -3.12
CA ILE A 101 -0.68 -7.31 -3.93
C ILE A 101 0.11 -6.01 -4.03
N GLN A 102 0.40 -5.56 -5.25
CA GLN A 102 0.85 -4.21 -5.51
C GLN A 102 -0.36 -3.34 -5.83
N MET A 103 -0.48 -2.22 -5.14
CA MET A 103 -1.60 -1.31 -5.28
C MET A 103 -1.16 -0.05 -5.99
N TYR A 104 -1.99 0.38 -6.91
CA TYR A 104 -1.80 1.61 -7.66
C TYR A 104 -3.07 2.45 -7.66
N MET A 105 -2.91 3.76 -7.87
CA MET A 105 -4.00 4.71 -7.91
C MET A 105 -3.84 5.64 -9.09
N ARG A 106 -4.95 5.92 -9.77
CA ARG A 106 -5.08 6.99 -10.75
C ARG A 106 -6.31 7.81 -10.42
N GLN A 107 -6.25 9.11 -10.62
CA GLN A 107 -7.40 10.00 -10.44
C GLN A 107 -7.66 10.77 -11.72
N THR A 108 -8.88 10.69 -12.25
CA THR A 108 -9.26 11.35 -13.49
C THR A 108 -10.52 12.16 -13.29
N GLU A 109 -10.58 13.34 -13.90
CA GLU A 109 -11.81 14.09 -14.03
C GLU A 109 -12.56 13.57 -15.26
N ASN A 110 -13.70 12.89 -15.05
CA ASN A 110 -14.48 12.35 -16.16
C ASN A 110 -15.43 13.40 -16.77
N SER A 111 -15.81 14.41 -15.98
CA SER A 111 -16.57 15.60 -16.38
C SER A 111 -16.31 16.72 -15.38
N PRO A 112 -16.54 18.01 -15.71
CA PRO A 112 -16.25 19.12 -14.81
C PRO A 112 -16.81 18.91 -13.39
N GLY A 113 -15.93 18.93 -12.39
CA GLY A 113 -16.25 18.71 -10.98
C GLY A 113 -16.50 17.25 -10.58
N LYS A 114 -16.38 16.29 -11.50
CA LYS A 114 -16.61 14.86 -11.24
C LYS A 114 -15.31 14.07 -11.31
N TRP A 115 -14.69 13.95 -10.14
CA TRP A 115 -13.46 13.19 -9.95
C TRP A 115 -13.75 11.71 -9.71
N VAL A 116 -13.05 10.87 -10.46
CA VAL A 116 -13.08 9.42 -10.31
C VAL A 116 -11.71 8.96 -9.88
N GLN A 117 -11.67 8.17 -8.82
CA GLN A 117 -10.47 7.50 -8.37
C GLN A 117 -10.53 6.04 -8.78
N GLU A 118 -9.52 5.59 -9.52
CA GLU A 118 -9.33 4.22 -9.92
C GLU A 118 -8.18 3.61 -9.13
N ARG A 119 -8.42 2.43 -8.55
CA ARG A 119 -7.40 1.59 -7.94
C ARG A 119 -7.14 0.39 -8.83
N LYS A 120 -5.86 0.09 -9.03
CA LYS A 120 -5.38 -1.08 -9.74
C LYS A 120 -4.62 -1.97 -8.75
N LEU A 121 -4.96 -3.25 -8.69
CA LEU A 121 -4.39 -4.24 -7.79
C LEU A 121 -3.73 -5.34 -8.62
N ASP A 122 -2.39 -5.38 -8.62
CA ASP A 122 -1.62 -6.43 -9.29
C ASP A 122 -1.26 -7.53 -8.30
N PHE A 123 -1.64 -8.76 -8.62
CA PHE A 123 -1.44 -9.92 -7.75
C PHE A 123 -0.19 -10.69 -8.16
N TYR A 124 0.60 -11.07 -7.18
CA TYR A 124 1.83 -11.83 -7.36
C TYR A 124 1.83 -13.07 -6.48
N ASN A 125 2.28 -14.20 -7.02
CA ASN A 125 2.46 -15.42 -6.24
C ASN A 125 3.70 -15.33 -5.34
N ILE A 126 3.93 -16.38 -4.54
CA ILE A 126 5.08 -16.49 -3.62
C ILE A 126 6.45 -16.36 -4.30
N PHE A 127 6.51 -16.58 -5.63
CA PHE A 127 7.72 -16.45 -6.44
C PHE A 127 7.83 -15.08 -7.12
N ARG A 128 7.01 -14.11 -6.71
CA ARG A 128 6.88 -12.78 -7.31
C ARG A 128 6.52 -12.79 -8.80
N GLN A 129 5.86 -13.85 -9.26
CA GLN A 129 5.34 -13.91 -10.62
C GLN A 129 3.96 -13.26 -10.65
N TYR A 130 3.74 -12.36 -11.59
CA TYR A 130 2.45 -11.71 -11.81
C TYR A 130 1.37 -12.74 -12.18
N GLN A 131 0.17 -12.59 -11.63
CA GLN A 131 -0.94 -13.55 -11.77
C GLN A 131 -2.23 -12.91 -12.29
N GLY A 132 -2.29 -11.58 -12.34
CA GLY A 132 -3.45 -10.85 -12.85
C GLY A 132 -3.65 -9.52 -12.14
N THR A 133 -4.54 -8.72 -12.71
CA THR A 133 -4.92 -7.40 -12.19
C THR A 133 -6.39 -7.38 -11.85
N ALA A 134 -6.75 -6.69 -10.78
CA ALA A 134 -8.13 -6.25 -10.53
C ALA A 134 -8.21 -4.72 -10.47
N TYR A 135 -9.37 -4.18 -10.85
CA TYR A 135 -9.63 -2.74 -10.86
C TYR A 135 -10.81 -2.40 -9.96
N HIS A 136 -10.77 -1.21 -9.37
CA HIS A 136 -11.86 -0.65 -8.60
C HIS A 136 -11.97 0.84 -8.87
N GLN A 137 -13.18 1.30 -9.20
CA GLN A 137 -13.45 2.72 -9.41
C GLN A 137 -14.45 3.20 -8.39
N TYR A 138 -14.23 4.39 -7.84
CA TYR A 138 -15.23 5.09 -7.06
C TYR A 138 -15.21 6.59 -7.37
N VAL A 139 -16.39 7.19 -7.30
CA VAL A 139 -16.60 8.62 -7.50
C VAL A 139 -16.33 9.30 -6.16
N LEU A 140 -15.51 10.35 -6.16
CA LEU A 140 -15.23 11.11 -4.94
C LEU A 140 -16.45 11.99 -4.61
N PRO A 141 -16.91 12.02 -3.34
CA PRO A 141 -17.91 12.98 -2.91
C PRO A 141 -17.32 14.40 -3.00
N PHE A 142 -18.07 15.28 -3.65
CA PHE A 142 -17.78 16.70 -3.80
C PHE A 142 -18.08 17.50 -2.52
#